data_AF-A0A3N5LGC0-F1
#
_entry.id   AF-A0A3N5LGC0-F1
#
_cell.length_a   1.000
_cell.length_b   1.000
_cell.length_c   1.000
_cell.angle_alpha   90.00
_cell.angle_beta   90.00
_cell.angle_gamma   90.00
#
_symmetry.space_group_name_H-M   'P 1'
#
loop_
_entity.id
_entity.type
_entity.pdbx_description
1 polymer ?
#
loop_
_entity_poly.entity_id
_entity_poly.type
_entity_poly.pdbx_seq_one_letter_code
_entity_poly.pdbx_strand_id
1 'polypeptide(L)'
;MGNRSLEDVLQEAGNPVEILRNSQIGAYVYPVVPPEFTNWRDEQRAWREAAVLYDQSHHMAELMISGPDTIALIAGLGINSVADFSVDRAKHFVPCSYDGYVIGDVILLPHGEDQVLLVGRVPTVNWVQFHAETGDFDITVDRDDRSPSRPGAKGVVRRRYRFQIQGPKAPMVIDKLNGGPIDPIKFFRLGQMEIAGRQVRALRHGMAGAPGIEIWGPYEDYDLVREAIVEAGEEYGLRQVGSRAYATNTLESGWIPSPLPAVYTGDEMKAYRQWLPASSYEATGSIGGSFVSDDIEDYYL
;
A
#
# COMPACT_ATOMS: atom_id res chain seq x y z
N MET A 1 11.36 -27.04 15.62
CA MET A 1 10.00 -27.12 15.02
C MET A 1 10.16 -26.55 13.63
N GLY A 2 9.89 -27.33 12.57
CA GLY A 2 10.04 -26.85 11.20
C GLY A 2 9.17 -25.61 10.95
N ASN A 3 9.60 -24.74 10.05
CA ASN A 3 8.78 -23.61 9.61
C ASN A 3 7.55 -24.18 8.88
N ARG A 4 6.39 -24.13 9.53
CA ARG A 4 5.12 -24.53 8.93
C ARG A 4 4.71 -23.55 7.83
N SER A 5 4.06 -24.05 6.80
CA SER A 5 3.55 -23.29 5.65
C SER A 5 2.03 -23.07 5.73
N LEU A 6 1.49 -22.23 4.83
CA LEU A 6 0.04 -22.11 4.63
C LEU A 6 -0.56 -23.46 4.21
N GLU A 7 0.11 -24.21 3.33
CA GLU A 7 -0.34 -25.54 2.90
C GLU A 7 -0.53 -26.50 4.10
N ASP A 8 0.39 -26.48 5.07
CA ASP A 8 0.27 -27.29 6.30
C ASP A 8 -0.93 -26.85 7.17
N VAL A 9 -1.26 -25.56 7.20
CA VAL A 9 -2.42 -25.04 7.93
C VAL A 9 -3.72 -25.51 7.30
N LEU A 10 -3.83 -25.48 5.97
CA LEU A 10 -5.05 -25.89 5.25
C LEU A 10 -5.28 -27.41 5.37
N GLN A 11 -4.23 -28.22 5.31
CA GLN A 11 -4.32 -29.68 5.46
C GLN A 11 -4.81 -30.10 6.87
N GLU A 12 -4.43 -29.37 7.92
CA GLU A 12 -4.87 -29.66 9.30
C GLU A 12 -6.33 -29.25 9.56
N ALA A 13 -6.78 -28.15 8.96
CA ALA A 13 -8.06 -27.55 9.27
C ALA A 13 -9.23 -28.00 8.36
N GLY A 14 -8.93 -28.56 7.18
CA GLY A 14 -9.94 -29.08 6.25
C GLY A 14 -10.62 -27.99 5.41
N ASN A 15 -11.34 -27.05 6.03
CA ASN A 15 -12.04 -25.97 5.32
C ASN A 15 -11.36 -24.59 5.56
N PRO A 16 -10.82 -23.94 4.50
CA PRO A 16 -10.22 -22.60 4.62
C PRO A 16 -11.18 -21.53 5.17
N VAL A 17 -12.47 -21.59 4.82
CA VAL A 17 -13.49 -20.64 5.28
C VAL A 17 -13.66 -20.71 6.80
N GLU A 18 -13.69 -21.92 7.38
CA GLU A 18 -13.84 -22.09 8.83
C GLU A 18 -12.67 -21.47 9.59
N ILE A 19 -11.44 -21.62 9.09
CA ILE A 19 -10.24 -21.00 9.68
C ILE A 19 -10.36 -19.49 9.65
N LEU A 20 -10.63 -18.93 8.47
CA LEU A 20 -10.59 -17.49 8.25
C LEU A 20 -11.74 -16.78 8.97
N ARG A 21 -12.95 -17.36 8.98
CA ARG A 21 -14.10 -16.75 9.68
C ARG A 21 -13.99 -16.82 11.20
N ASN A 22 -13.20 -17.75 11.73
CA ASN A 22 -13.00 -17.92 13.18
C ASN A 22 -11.57 -17.55 13.64
N SER A 23 -10.79 -16.89 12.80
CA SER A 23 -9.42 -16.50 13.11
C SER A 23 -9.34 -15.61 14.35
N GLN A 24 -8.31 -15.83 15.16
CA GLN A 24 -8.05 -15.10 16.41
C GLN A 24 -7.10 -13.90 16.21
N ILE A 25 -6.83 -13.50 14.96
CA ILE A 25 -5.90 -12.40 14.64
C ILE A 25 -6.35 -11.03 15.16
N GLY A 26 -7.66 -10.85 15.36
CA GLY A 26 -8.28 -9.61 15.80
C GLY A 26 -8.44 -8.59 14.67
N ALA A 27 -8.50 -7.30 15.04
CA ALA A 27 -8.76 -6.22 14.08
C ALA A 27 -7.63 -6.02 13.06
N TYR A 28 -7.98 -5.66 11.83
CA TYR A 28 -7.03 -5.10 10.85
C TYR A 28 -6.71 -3.65 11.22
N VAL A 29 -5.62 -3.45 11.97
CA VAL A 29 -5.24 -2.15 12.53
C VAL A 29 -4.53 -1.28 11.50
N TYR A 30 -4.84 0.01 11.41
CA TYR A 30 -3.98 1.02 10.77
C TYR A 30 -2.99 1.55 11.83
N PRO A 31 -1.69 1.21 11.76
CA PRO A 31 -0.80 1.26 12.93
C PRO A 31 -0.06 2.59 13.03
N VAL A 32 0.53 2.83 14.21
CA VAL A 32 1.45 3.93 14.54
C VAL A 32 0.85 5.33 14.51
N VAL A 33 0.27 5.76 13.38
CA VAL A 33 -0.34 7.09 13.23
C VAL A 33 -1.42 7.28 14.30
N PRO A 34 -1.41 8.41 15.05
CA PRO A 34 -2.42 8.68 16.07
C PRO A 34 -3.84 8.45 15.54
N PRO A 35 -4.76 7.88 16.34
CA PRO A 35 -6.12 7.64 15.88
C PRO A 35 -6.81 8.90 15.37
N GLU A 36 -6.63 10.02 16.06
CA GLU A 36 -7.20 11.33 15.76
C GLU A 36 -6.17 12.40 16.16
N PHE A 37 -6.03 13.45 15.35
CA PHE A 37 -5.28 14.67 15.71
C PHE A 37 -6.21 15.76 16.23
N THR A 38 -7.44 15.82 15.70
CA THR A 38 -8.49 16.73 16.17
C THR A 38 -9.72 15.92 16.56
N ASN A 39 -10.55 15.57 15.56
CA ASN A 39 -11.52 14.49 15.63
C ASN A 39 -11.80 14.00 14.21
N TRP A 40 -12.21 12.74 14.09
CA TRP A 40 -12.36 12.10 12.78
C TRP A 40 -13.34 12.79 11.83
N ARG A 41 -14.35 13.53 12.35
CA ARG A 41 -15.34 14.23 11.51
C ARG A 41 -14.76 15.49 10.87
N ASP A 42 -13.99 16.25 11.64
CA ASP A 42 -13.34 17.46 11.12
C ASP A 42 -12.21 17.10 10.17
N GLU A 43 -11.49 16.01 10.44
CA GLU A 43 -10.48 15.44 9.55
C GLU A 43 -11.09 14.99 8.20
N GLN A 44 -12.24 14.32 8.23
CA GLN A 44 -13.02 13.98 7.03
C GLN A 44 -13.48 15.24 6.28
N ARG A 45 -14.06 16.20 6.98
CA ARG A 45 -14.54 17.44 6.37
C ARG A 45 -13.42 18.20 5.68
N ALA A 46 -12.23 18.25 6.29
CA ALA A 46 -11.09 18.98 5.76
C ALA A 46 -10.64 18.48 4.39
N TRP A 47 -10.72 17.18 4.09
CA TRP A 47 -10.34 16.68 2.77
C TRP A 47 -11.34 17.05 1.67
N ARG A 48 -12.55 17.47 2.04
CA ARG A 48 -13.57 17.99 1.11
C ARG A 48 -13.57 19.51 1.00
N GLU A 49 -13.31 20.22 2.08
CA GLU A 49 -13.52 21.67 2.18
C GLU A 49 -12.22 22.49 2.25
N ALA A 50 -11.09 21.87 2.58
CA ALA A 50 -9.81 22.54 2.79
C ALA A 50 -8.64 21.73 2.22
N ALA A 51 -7.69 21.32 3.07
CA ALA A 51 -6.61 20.43 2.73
C ALA A 51 -6.38 19.43 3.87
N VAL A 52 -5.77 18.29 3.55
CA VAL A 52 -5.32 17.31 4.54
C VAL A 52 -3.92 16.80 4.27
N LEU A 53 -3.24 16.43 5.34
CA LEU A 53 -2.06 15.57 5.32
C LEU A 53 -2.44 14.16 5.74
N TYR A 54 -2.36 13.21 4.80
CA TYR A 54 -2.41 11.78 5.11
C TYR A 54 -1.02 11.24 5.39
N ASP A 55 -0.83 10.59 6.53
CA ASP A 55 0.35 9.79 6.80
C ASP A 55 0.13 8.32 6.40
N GLN A 56 0.85 7.90 5.36
CA GLN A 56 0.76 6.58 4.77
C GLN A 56 1.99 5.71 5.07
N SER A 57 2.89 6.20 5.91
CA SER A 57 4.22 5.60 6.13
C SER A 57 4.14 4.23 6.79
N HIS A 58 3.04 3.88 7.46
CA HIS A 58 3.02 2.76 8.42
C HIS A 58 2.14 1.57 8.06
N HIS A 59 1.09 1.76 7.25
CA HIS A 59 0.05 0.73 7.10
C HIS A 59 0.26 -0.21 5.92
N MET A 60 1.07 0.17 4.93
CA MET A 60 1.43 -0.65 3.76
C MET A 60 2.82 -1.27 3.89
N ALA A 61 2.96 -2.46 3.32
CA ALA A 61 4.25 -3.09 3.07
C ALA A 61 4.88 -2.49 1.80
N GLU A 62 6.21 -2.50 1.77
CA GLU A 62 7.03 -2.09 0.65
C GLU A 62 7.90 -3.26 0.18
N LEU A 63 8.05 -3.40 -1.14
CA LEU A 63 9.00 -4.32 -1.76
C LEU A 63 9.74 -3.58 -2.88
N MET A 64 11.03 -3.35 -2.70
CA MET A 64 11.90 -2.90 -3.76
C MET A 64 12.35 -4.11 -4.58
N ILE A 65 12.19 -4.04 -5.89
CA ILE A 65 12.72 -5.02 -6.84
C ILE A 65 13.75 -4.31 -7.70
N SER A 66 14.94 -4.89 -7.83
CA SER A 66 16.05 -4.31 -8.59
C SER A 66 16.72 -5.37 -9.45
N GLY A 67 16.90 -5.09 -10.74
CA GLY A 67 17.61 -5.95 -11.68
C GLY A 67 16.96 -5.97 -13.07
N PRO A 68 17.70 -6.37 -14.12
CA PRO A 68 17.29 -6.26 -15.51
C PRO A 68 15.95 -6.95 -15.83
N ASP A 69 15.59 -8.01 -15.10
CA ASP A 69 14.34 -8.73 -15.33
C ASP A 69 13.14 -8.18 -14.54
N THR A 70 13.28 -7.04 -13.84
CA THR A 70 12.21 -6.44 -13.02
C THR A 70 10.92 -6.22 -13.83
N ILE A 71 11.03 -5.66 -15.04
CA ILE A 71 9.85 -5.40 -15.87
C ILE A 71 9.26 -6.70 -16.43
N ALA A 72 10.09 -7.71 -16.73
CA ALA A 72 9.64 -9.01 -17.20
C ALA A 72 8.83 -9.75 -16.12
N LEU A 73 9.31 -9.74 -14.86
CA LEU A 73 8.57 -10.26 -13.71
C LEU A 73 7.22 -9.57 -13.57
N ILE A 74 7.19 -8.22 -13.52
CA ILE A 74 5.95 -7.47 -13.34
C ILE A 74 4.96 -7.74 -14.50
N ALA A 75 5.45 -7.77 -15.74
CA ALA A 75 4.61 -8.05 -16.91
C ALA A 75 3.99 -9.45 -16.89
N GLY A 76 4.70 -10.43 -16.33
CA GLY A 76 4.24 -11.82 -16.25
C GLY A 76 3.17 -12.07 -15.18
N LEU A 77 3.04 -11.18 -14.19
CA LEU A 77 2.18 -11.40 -13.03
C LEU A 77 0.89 -10.58 -13.02
N GLY A 78 0.88 -9.40 -13.66
CA GLY A 78 -0.25 -8.48 -13.62
C GLY A 78 -0.99 -8.32 -14.94
N ILE A 79 -2.24 -7.90 -14.84
CA ILE A 79 -3.09 -7.59 -16.01
C ILE A 79 -2.67 -6.30 -16.72
N ASN A 80 -1.83 -5.48 -16.09
CA ASN A 80 -1.44 -4.17 -16.59
C ASN A 80 -0.42 -4.29 -17.73
N SER A 81 -0.67 -3.60 -18.84
CA SER A 81 0.40 -3.38 -19.83
C SER A 81 1.53 -2.55 -19.21
N VAL A 82 2.77 -3.02 -19.41
CA VAL A 82 3.99 -2.30 -19.02
C VAL A 82 4.68 -1.59 -20.19
N ALA A 83 4.11 -1.65 -21.40
CA ALA A 83 4.71 -1.08 -22.61
C ALA A 83 4.98 0.43 -22.53
N ASP A 84 4.22 1.16 -21.70
CA ASP A 84 4.37 2.59 -21.47
C ASP A 84 4.86 2.94 -20.04
N PHE A 85 5.33 1.93 -19.30
CA PHE A 85 5.94 2.12 -17.99
C PHE A 85 7.32 2.77 -18.16
N SER A 86 7.57 3.82 -17.38
CA SER A 86 8.80 4.59 -17.45
C SER A 86 9.12 5.16 -16.08
N VAL A 87 10.30 5.76 -15.94
CA VAL A 87 10.75 6.39 -14.70
C VAL A 87 9.79 7.44 -14.13
N ASP A 88 8.89 7.99 -14.95
CA ASP A 88 7.92 9.03 -14.57
C ASP A 88 6.47 8.56 -14.57
N ARG A 89 6.21 7.25 -14.56
CA ARG A 89 4.84 6.72 -14.55
C ARG A 89 4.66 5.64 -13.48
N ALA A 90 3.74 5.86 -12.56
CA ALA A 90 3.26 4.83 -11.65
C ALA A 90 2.17 3.98 -12.31
N LYS A 91 1.92 2.78 -11.76
CA LYS A 91 0.79 1.92 -12.16
C LYS A 91 0.08 1.36 -10.94
N HIS A 92 -1.23 1.22 -11.04
CA HIS A 92 -2.01 0.46 -10.08
C HIS A 92 -1.97 -0.99 -10.54
N PHE A 93 -1.09 -1.77 -9.92
CA PHE A 93 -0.77 -3.12 -10.34
C PHE A 93 -1.69 -4.14 -9.69
N VAL A 94 -2.28 -4.98 -10.51
CA VAL A 94 -3.25 -5.99 -10.11
C VAL A 94 -2.78 -7.34 -10.63
N PRO A 95 -2.11 -8.15 -9.79
CA PRO A 95 -1.82 -9.53 -10.12
C PRO A 95 -3.01 -10.45 -9.89
N CYS A 96 -3.09 -11.47 -10.74
CA CYS A 96 -4.08 -12.52 -10.64
C CYS A 96 -3.40 -13.86 -10.28
N SER A 97 -4.18 -14.77 -9.69
CA SER A 97 -3.83 -16.16 -9.53
C SER A 97 -3.78 -16.84 -10.91
N TYR A 98 -3.31 -18.09 -10.94
CA TYR A 98 -3.28 -18.86 -12.19
C TYR A 98 -4.67 -19.08 -12.81
N ASP A 99 -5.73 -19.05 -11.99
CA ASP A 99 -7.12 -19.18 -12.42
C ASP A 99 -7.77 -17.83 -12.80
N GLY A 100 -7.03 -16.72 -12.73
CA GLY A 100 -7.48 -15.39 -13.14
C GLY A 100 -8.15 -14.55 -12.06
N TYR A 101 -8.31 -15.07 -10.84
CA TYR A 101 -8.84 -14.33 -9.69
C TYR A 101 -7.83 -13.36 -9.10
N VAL A 102 -8.29 -12.29 -8.47
CA VAL A 102 -7.43 -11.26 -7.88
C VAL A 102 -6.64 -11.80 -6.69
N ILE A 103 -5.31 -11.61 -6.71
CA ILE A 103 -4.45 -11.84 -5.53
C ILE A 103 -4.49 -10.62 -4.60
N GLY A 104 -4.55 -9.43 -5.18
CA GLY A 104 -4.59 -8.16 -4.50
C GLY A 104 -4.16 -7.05 -5.44
N ASP A 105 -3.67 -5.95 -4.88
CA ASP A 105 -3.20 -4.80 -5.63
C ASP A 105 -2.16 -3.97 -4.87
N VAL A 106 -1.31 -3.26 -5.62
CA VAL A 106 -0.30 -2.31 -5.10
C VAL A 106 -0.14 -1.14 -6.06
N ILE A 107 0.48 -0.06 -5.59
CA ILE A 107 1.05 0.96 -6.47
C ILE A 107 2.47 0.54 -6.84
N LEU A 108 2.75 0.44 -8.13
CA LEU A 108 4.10 0.35 -8.67
C LEU A 108 4.65 1.75 -8.88
N LEU A 109 5.69 2.08 -8.13
CA LEU A 109 6.44 3.31 -8.25
C LEU A 109 7.77 3.01 -8.95
N PRO A 110 8.08 3.63 -10.10
CA PRO A 110 9.42 3.52 -10.66
C PRO A 110 10.43 4.09 -9.66
N HIS A 111 11.62 3.50 -9.51
CA HIS A 111 12.62 3.96 -8.53
C HIS A 111 14.04 4.17 -9.10
N GLY A 112 14.23 3.91 -10.39
CA GLY A 112 15.52 4.03 -11.07
C GLY A 112 15.48 3.25 -12.37
N GLU A 113 16.63 3.10 -13.02
CA GLU A 113 16.81 2.10 -14.07
C GLU A 113 16.64 0.72 -13.45
N ASP A 114 15.80 -0.13 -14.05
CA ASP A 114 15.55 -1.50 -13.61
C ASP A 114 15.14 -1.65 -12.13
N GLN A 115 14.50 -0.62 -11.57
CA GLN A 115 14.05 -0.60 -10.17
C GLN A 115 12.60 -0.17 -10.05
N VAL A 116 11.83 -0.94 -9.29
CA VAL A 116 10.44 -0.65 -8.96
C VAL A 116 10.18 -0.88 -7.48
N LEU A 117 9.47 0.06 -6.85
CA LEU A 117 8.96 -0.04 -5.50
C LEU A 117 7.47 -0.39 -5.56
N LEU A 118 7.10 -1.56 -5.03
CA LEU A 118 5.72 -1.93 -4.76
C LEU A 118 5.31 -1.35 -3.41
N VAL A 119 4.14 -0.72 -3.35
CA VAL A 119 3.54 -0.25 -2.09
C VAL A 119 2.08 -0.68 -2.01
N GLY A 120 1.75 -1.49 -1.01
CA GLY A 120 0.37 -1.87 -0.73
C GLY A 120 0.24 -2.98 0.31
N ARG A 121 -0.83 -3.79 0.20
CA ARG A 121 -1.07 -4.86 1.17
C ARG A 121 -0.17 -6.07 0.90
N VAL A 122 0.05 -6.83 1.98
CA VAL A 122 0.96 -7.97 2.04
C VAL A 122 0.70 -9.04 0.96
N PRO A 123 -0.54 -9.42 0.58
CA PRO A 123 -0.74 -10.51 -0.37
C PRO A 123 -0.04 -10.32 -1.71
N THR A 124 -0.14 -9.14 -2.30
CA THR A 124 0.54 -8.83 -3.56
C THR A 124 2.06 -8.78 -3.39
N VAL A 125 2.54 -8.26 -2.25
CA VAL A 125 3.98 -8.24 -1.94
C VAL A 125 4.53 -9.67 -1.84
N ASN A 126 3.81 -10.56 -1.16
CA ASN A 126 4.18 -11.98 -1.05
C ASN A 126 4.17 -12.67 -2.43
N TRP A 127 3.15 -12.43 -3.25
CA TRP A 127 3.02 -13.03 -4.57
C TRP A 127 4.18 -12.67 -5.50
N VAL A 128 4.52 -11.39 -5.56
CA VAL A 128 5.63 -10.93 -6.39
C VAL A 128 6.97 -11.40 -5.82
N GLN A 129 7.14 -11.40 -4.49
CA GLN A 129 8.35 -11.91 -3.85
C GLN A 129 8.55 -13.41 -4.11
N PHE A 130 7.50 -14.23 -4.04
CA PHE A 130 7.57 -15.65 -4.37
C PHE A 130 8.12 -15.86 -5.78
N HIS A 131 7.49 -15.23 -6.77
CA HIS A 131 7.93 -15.34 -8.15
C HIS A 131 9.33 -14.77 -8.40
N ALA A 132 9.73 -13.75 -7.65
CA ALA A 132 11.08 -13.21 -7.71
C ALA A 132 12.14 -14.17 -7.15
N GLU A 133 11.82 -14.89 -6.07
CA GLU A 133 12.74 -15.80 -5.39
C GLU A 133 12.79 -17.20 -6.03
N THR A 134 11.70 -17.66 -6.63
CA THR A 134 11.59 -19.01 -7.18
C THR A 134 11.63 -19.06 -8.71
N GLY A 135 11.49 -17.91 -9.38
CA GLY A 135 11.65 -17.78 -10.82
C GLY A 135 13.11 -17.71 -11.25
N ASP A 136 13.34 -17.85 -12.55
CA ASP A 136 14.66 -17.65 -13.18
C ASP A 136 14.77 -16.20 -13.66
N PHE A 137 14.98 -15.29 -12.71
CA PHE A 137 15.10 -13.84 -12.95
C PHE A 137 16.39 -13.30 -12.32
N ASP A 138 17.12 -12.46 -13.05
CA ASP A 138 18.26 -11.70 -12.51
C ASP A 138 17.74 -10.45 -11.78
N ILE A 139 17.29 -10.64 -10.54
CA ILE A 139 16.74 -9.60 -9.67
C ILE A 139 17.11 -9.82 -8.21
N THR A 140 16.99 -8.74 -7.44
CA THR A 140 17.11 -8.71 -5.98
C THR A 140 15.87 -8.05 -5.36
N VAL A 141 15.55 -8.44 -4.13
CA VAL A 141 14.41 -7.91 -3.38
C VAL A 141 14.84 -7.32 -2.04
N ASP A 142 14.34 -6.13 -1.69
CA ASP A 142 14.45 -5.53 -0.35
C ASP A 142 13.03 -5.24 0.17
N ARG A 143 12.62 -6.00 1.18
CA ARG A 143 11.29 -5.92 1.79
C ARG A 143 11.32 -5.06 3.05
N ASP A 144 10.37 -4.15 3.16
CA ASP A 144 10.09 -3.38 4.36
C ASP A 144 8.60 -3.54 4.71
N ASP A 145 8.32 -4.42 5.67
CA ASP A 145 6.95 -4.72 6.08
C ASP A 145 6.25 -3.51 6.72
N ARG A 146 4.92 -3.55 6.68
CA ARG A 146 4.09 -2.60 7.43
C ARG A 146 4.47 -2.59 8.91
N SER A 147 4.27 -1.46 9.56
CA SER A 147 4.57 -1.31 10.98
C SER A 147 3.77 -2.26 11.87
N PRO A 148 4.30 -2.64 13.05
CA PRO A 148 3.60 -3.51 13.99
C PRO A 148 2.24 -2.95 14.38
N SER A 149 1.20 -3.79 14.37
CA SER A 149 -0.17 -3.38 14.73
C SER A 149 -0.30 -2.82 16.16
N ARG A 150 0.62 -3.21 17.06
CA ARG A 150 0.65 -2.79 18.46
C ARG A 150 2.12 -2.56 18.89
N PRO A 151 2.73 -1.41 18.53
CA PRO A 151 4.15 -1.17 18.78
C PRO A 151 4.50 -0.93 20.25
N GLY A 152 3.50 -0.62 21.09
CA GLY A 152 3.72 -0.20 22.48
C GLY A 152 4.50 1.12 22.51
N ALA A 153 5.49 1.23 23.41
CA ALA A 153 6.35 2.41 23.54
C ALA A 153 7.62 2.35 22.65
N LYS A 154 7.72 1.37 21.74
CA LYS A 154 8.91 1.22 20.87
C LYS A 154 8.86 2.23 19.73
N GLY A 155 10.01 2.84 19.44
CA GLY A 155 10.18 3.58 18.19
C GLY A 155 10.00 2.65 17.00
N VAL A 156 9.24 3.10 16.00
CA VAL A 156 9.02 2.37 14.75
C VAL A 156 9.73 3.11 13.62
N VAL A 157 10.51 2.37 12.84
CA VAL A 157 11.28 2.88 11.72
C VAL A 157 10.84 2.16 10.45
N ARG A 158 10.81 2.89 9.35
CA ARG A 158 10.57 2.39 7.99
C ARG A 158 11.75 2.76 7.10
N ARG A 159 11.81 2.23 5.88
CA ARG A 159 12.78 2.70 4.87
C ARG A 159 12.44 4.12 4.43
N ARG A 160 11.15 4.42 4.28
CA ARG A 160 10.64 5.65 3.67
C ARG A 160 9.48 6.21 4.47
N TYR A 161 9.38 7.53 4.51
CA TYR A 161 8.10 8.17 4.81
C TYR A 161 7.24 8.22 3.55
N ARG A 162 5.91 8.24 3.71
CA ARG A 162 4.97 8.44 2.61
C ARG A 162 3.82 9.33 3.07
N PHE A 163 3.66 10.48 2.40
CA PHE A 163 2.61 11.45 2.70
C PHE A 163 1.74 11.72 1.48
N GLN A 164 0.49 12.10 1.70
CA GLN A 164 -0.32 12.75 0.68
C GLN A 164 -0.85 14.09 1.16
N ILE A 165 -0.79 15.09 0.28
CA ILE A 165 -1.43 16.39 0.45
C ILE A 165 -2.64 16.41 -0.47
N GLN A 166 -3.84 16.41 0.11
CA GLN A 166 -5.11 16.23 -0.61
C GLN A 166 -6.14 17.30 -0.23
N GLY A 167 -7.18 17.46 -1.05
CA GLY A 167 -8.28 18.40 -0.83
C GLY A 167 -8.24 19.62 -1.77
N PRO A 168 -9.34 20.40 -1.85
CA PRO A 168 -9.46 21.51 -2.80
C PRO A 168 -8.40 22.60 -2.66
N LYS A 169 -7.81 22.76 -1.46
CA LYS A 169 -6.74 23.72 -1.20
C LYS A 169 -5.33 23.11 -1.23
N ALA A 170 -5.19 21.81 -1.51
CA ALA A 170 -3.88 21.17 -1.63
C ALA A 170 -2.94 21.87 -2.63
N PRO A 171 -3.37 22.34 -3.82
CA PRO A 171 -2.48 23.08 -4.72
C PRO A 171 -1.82 24.30 -4.07
N MET A 172 -2.54 25.05 -3.24
CA MET A 172 -2.00 26.24 -2.55
C MET A 172 -0.92 25.86 -1.53
N VAL A 173 -1.12 24.75 -0.82
CA VAL A 173 -0.13 24.21 0.13
C VAL A 173 1.12 23.76 -0.62
N ILE A 174 0.95 23.05 -1.74
CA ILE A 174 2.04 22.52 -2.57
C ILE A 174 2.88 23.66 -3.15
N ASP A 175 2.25 24.70 -3.70
CA ASP A 175 2.93 25.85 -4.26
C ASP A 175 3.73 26.61 -3.18
N LYS A 176 3.16 26.75 -1.97
CA LYS A 176 3.85 27.39 -0.84
C LYS A 176 5.09 26.60 -0.39
N LEU A 177 4.98 25.27 -0.31
CA LEU A 177 6.09 24.40 0.04
C LEU A 177 7.23 24.47 -0.98
N ASN A 178 6.88 24.47 -2.26
CA ASN A 178 7.82 24.49 -3.37
C ASN A 178 8.43 25.88 -3.64
N GLY A 179 7.93 26.94 -3.00
CA GLY A 179 8.35 28.33 -3.28
C GLY A 179 7.77 28.91 -4.58
N GLY A 180 6.73 28.27 -5.14
CA GLY A 180 6.07 28.64 -6.37
C GLY A 180 5.35 27.46 -7.02
N PRO A 181 4.61 27.69 -8.13
CA PRO A 181 3.89 26.64 -8.82
C PRO A 181 4.79 25.48 -9.25
N ILE A 182 4.32 24.25 -9.04
CA ILE A 182 4.95 23.06 -9.63
C ILE A 182 4.50 22.87 -11.08
N ASP A 183 5.33 22.21 -11.89
CA ASP A 183 4.95 21.83 -13.25
C ASP A 183 3.69 20.93 -13.24
N PRO A 184 2.77 21.07 -14.21
CA PRO A 184 1.58 20.25 -14.27
C PRO A 184 1.90 18.74 -14.40
N ILE A 185 1.63 17.99 -13.35
CA ILE A 185 1.80 16.52 -13.33
C ILE A 185 0.47 15.86 -13.72
N LYS A 186 0.46 15.05 -14.78
CA LYS A 186 -0.73 14.27 -15.18
C LYS A 186 -0.98 13.13 -14.19
N PHE A 187 -2.24 12.67 -14.09
CA PHE A 187 -2.60 11.57 -13.19
C PHE A 187 -1.67 10.35 -13.35
N PHE A 188 -1.19 9.81 -12.22
CA PHE A 188 -0.23 8.69 -12.15
C PHE A 188 1.11 8.94 -12.85
N ARG A 189 1.45 10.21 -13.10
CA ARG A 189 2.81 10.64 -13.44
C ARG A 189 3.53 11.15 -12.21
N LEU A 190 4.85 11.07 -12.28
CA LEU A 190 5.75 11.59 -11.28
C LEU A 190 6.34 12.91 -11.77
N GLY A 191 6.51 13.85 -10.85
CA GLY A 191 7.29 15.05 -10.99
C GLY A 191 8.16 15.23 -9.76
N GLN A 192 8.68 16.43 -9.57
CA GLN A 192 9.50 16.81 -8.43
C GLN A 192 8.99 18.10 -7.81
N MET A 193 9.22 18.25 -6.51
CA MET A 193 9.03 19.51 -5.79
C MET A 193 10.06 19.62 -4.68
N GLU A 194 10.28 20.83 -4.19
CA GLU A 194 11.10 21.07 -3.00
C GLU A 194 10.22 21.17 -1.75
N ILE A 195 10.66 20.57 -0.65
CA ILE A 195 10.09 20.75 0.69
C ILE A 195 11.22 20.88 1.69
N ALA A 196 11.29 22.01 2.40
CA ALA A 196 12.31 22.27 3.43
C ALA A 196 13.76 21.98 2.96
N GLY A 197 14.10 22.37 1.72
CA GLY A 197 15.41 22.13 1.12
C GLY A 197 15.68 20.68 0.71
N ARG A 198 14.65 19.82 0.63
CA ARG A 198 14.73 18.46 0.11
C ARG A 198 14.00 18.37 -1.23
N GLN A 199 14.65 17.79 -2.23
CA GLN A 199 14.00 17.41 -3.48
C GLN A 199 13.22 16.12 -3.26
N VAL A 200 11.90 16.17 -3.40
CA VAL A 200 11.00 15.03 -3.21
C VAL A 200 10.30 14.68 -4.51
N ARG A 201 10.09 13.38 -4.74
CA ARG A 201 9.28 12.92 -5.86
C ARG A 201 7.82 13.12 -5.53
N ALA A 202 7.06 13.66 -6.48
CA ALA A 202 5.63 13.92 -6.34
C ALA A 202 4.86 13.10 -7.36
N LEU A 203 4.10 12.11 -6.90
CA LEU A 203 3.13 11.38 -7.71
C LEU A 203 1.80 12.14 -7.71
N ARG A 204 1.29 12.46 -8.90
CA ARG A 204 -0.07 12.99 -9.01
C ARG A 204 -1.09 11.91 -8.69
N HIS A 205 -1.69 12.00 -7.51
CA HIS A 205 -2.66 11.05 -6.97
C HIS A 205 -3.91 11.78 -6.45
N GLY A 206 -5.06 11.12 -6.39
CA GLY A 206 -6.28 11.72 -5.83
C GLY A 206 -7.09 10.68 -5.06
N MET A 207 -7.13 10.78 -3.73
CA MET A 207 -7.97 9.93 -2.87
C MET A 207 -9.10 10.68 -2.17
N ALA A 208 -9.16 12.02 -2.24
CA ALA A 208 -10.18 12.83 -1.59
C ALA A 208 -11.18 13.48 -2.58
N GLY A 209 -11.28 12.94 -3.81
CA GLY A 209 -12.08 13.54 -4.88
C GLY A 209 -11.56 14.89 -5.41
N ALA A 210 -10.36 15.30 -5.00
CA ALA A 210 -9.67 16.50 -5.43
C ALA A 210 -8.25 16.17 -5.91
N PRO A 211 -7.66 17.01 -6.78
CA PRO A 211 -6.26 16.88 -7.16
C PRO A 211 -5.34 17.07 -5.95
N GLY A 212 -4.51 16.07 -5.65
CA GLY A 212 -3.40 16.18 -4.70
C GLY A 212 -2.13 15.51 -5.23
N ILE A 213 -1.15 15.38 -4.34
CA ILE A 213 0.09 14.67 -4.61
C ILE A 213 0.38 13.68 -3.48
N GLU A 214 1.05 12.61 -3.86
CA GLU A 214 1.76 11.74 -2.93
C GLU A 214 3.25 12.02 -3.04
N ILE A 215 3.92 12.07 -1.89
CA ILE A 215 5.35 12.31 -1.76
C ILE A 215 5.97 11.28 -0.83
N TRP A 216 7.23 10.95 -1.07
CA TRP A 216 7.98 10.02 -0.24
C TRP A 216 9.47 10.33 -0.30
N GLY A 217 10.19 9.88 0.72
CA GLY A 217 11.64 10.07 0.84
C GLY A 217 12.21 9.23 1.99
N PRO A 218 13.52 9.36 2.26
CA PRO A 218 14.19 8.67 3.36
C PRO A 218 13.49 8.93 4.69
N TYR A 219 13.29 7.89 5.50
CA TYR A 219 12.53 8.02 6.76
C TYR A 219 13.18 8.98 7.78
N GLU A 220 14.48 9.26 7.66
CA GLU A 220 15.17 10.27 8.47
C GLU A 220 14.63 11.70 8.29
N ASP A 221 14.04 12.02 7.13
CA ASP A 221 13.43 13.32 6.85
C ASP A 221 11.93 13.37 7.27
N TYR A 222 11.38 12.30 7.88
CA TYR A 222 9.95 12.16 8.20
C TYR A 222 9.39 13.36 8.99
N ASP A 223 10.03 13.72 10.10
CA ASP A 223 9.54 14.83 10.96
C ASP A 223 9.73 16.18 10.27
N LEU A 224 10.89 16.42 9.64
CA LEU A 224 11.21 17.66 8.93
C LEU A 224 10.15 17.97 7.85
N VAL A 225 9.84 16.97 7.01
CA VAL A 225 8.91 17.12 5.90
C VAL A 225 7.47 17.25 6.43
N ARG A 226 7.09 16.46 7.44
CA ARG A 226 5.76 16.56 8.06
C ARG A 226 5.51 17.95 8.64
N GLU A 227 6.45 18.46 9.43
CA GLU A 227 6.33 19.77 10.09
C GLU A 227 6.23 20.90 9.07
N ALA A 228 7.06 20.88 8.03
CA ALA A 228 7.00 21.85 6.94
C ALA A 228 5.63 21.87 6.25
N ILE A 229 5.05 20.69 5.97
CA ILE A 229 3.71 20.58 5.34
C ILE A 229 2.63 21.14 6.26
N VAL A 230 2.68 20.82 7.55
CA VAL A 230 1.71 21.29 8.53
C VAL A 230 1.76 22.82 8.63
N GLU A 231 2.95 23.39 8.81
CA GLU A 231 3.17 24.84 8.90
C GLU A 231 2.71 25.59 7.63
N ALA A 232 3.12 25.11 6.45
CA ALA A 232 2.69 25.73 5.19
C ALA A 232 1.17 25.65 5.00
N GLY A 233 0.55 24.58 5.48
CA GLY A 233 -0.87 24.31 5.35
C GLY A 233 -1.80 25.07 6.31
N GLU A 234 -1.28 25.66 7.39
CA GLU A 234 -2.10 26.30 8.43
C GLU A 234 -3.02 27.40 7.87
N GLU A 235 -2.46 28.27 7.02
CA GLU A 235 -3.18 29.37 6.35
C GLU A 235 -4.34 28.87 5.48
N TYR A 236 -4.23 27.65 4.96
CA TYR A 236 -5.22 27.04 4.09
C TYR A 236 -6.20 26.12 4.84
N GLY A 237 -6.07 26.02 6.17
CA GLY A 237 -6.90 25.16 7.00
C GLY A 237 -6.57 23.68 6.86
N LEU A 238 -5.31 23.35 6.55
CA LEU A 238 -4.85 21.97 6.46
C LEU A 238 -5.06 21.26 7.80
N ARG A 239 -5.53 20.00 7.75
CA ARG A 239 -5.62 19.12 8.91
C ARG A 239 -4.77 17.87 8.71
N GLN A 240 -4.05 17.47 9.74
CA GLN A 240 -3.49 16.12 9.80
C GLN A 240 -4.64 15.13 10.01
N VAL A 241 -4.59 14.00 9.31
CA VAL A 241 -5.63 12.96 9.42
C VAL A 241 -5.09 11.76 10.18
N GLY A 242 -5.77 11.39 11.26
CA GLY A 242 -5.45 10.24 12.07
C GLY A 242 -5.88 8.92 11.43
N SER A 243 -5.37 7.81 11.95
CA SER A 243 -5.62 6.47 11.40
C SER A 243 -7.09 6.07 11.41
N ARG A 244 -7.91 6.62 12.33
CA ARG A 244 -9.35 6.39 12.41
C ARG A 244 -10.09 6.97 11.20
N ALA A 245 -9.82 8.23 10.85
CA ALA A 245 -10.43 8.88 9.70
C ALA A 245 -9.82 8.40 8.38
N TYR A 246 -8.50 8.17 8.33
CA TYR A 246 -7.81 7.70 7.14
C TYR A 246 -8.47 6.46 6.53
N ALA A 247 -8.80 5.46 7.35
CA ALA A 247 -9.40 4.20 6.88
C ALA A 247 -10.72 4.38 6.10
N THR A 248 -11.40 5.52 6.26
CA THR A 248 -12.71 5.78 5.66
C THR A 248 -12.67 6.47 4.31
N ASN A 249 -11.54 7.07 3.91
CA ASN A 249 -11.45 7.85 2.66
C ASN A 249 -11.84 7.03 1.42
N THR A 250 -11.49 5.74 1.43
CA THR A 250 -11.72 4.86 0.29
C THR A 250 -13.19 4.58 0.00
N LEU A 251 -14.06 4.77 1.00
CA LEU A 251 -15.51 4.68 0.85
C LEU A 251 -16.03 5.77 -0.10
N GLU A 252 -15.34 6.91 -0.13
CA GLU A 252 -15.69 8.04 -0.98
C GLU A 252 -14.97 8.01 -2.34
N SER A 253 -13.77 7.44 -2.40
CA SER A 253 -12.97 7.36 -3.64
C SER A 253 -13.29 6.13 -4.50
N GLY A 254 -13.87 5.08 -3.90
CA GLY A 254 -14.35 3.88 -4.59
C GLY A 254 -13.34 2.75 -4.72
N TRP A 255 -12.16 2.83 -4.10
CA TRP A 255 -11.20 1.72 -4.08
C TRP A 255 -11.60 0.66 -3.03
N ILE A 256 -11.52 -0.61 -3.41
CA ILE A 256 -11.78 -1.76 -2.53
C ILE A 256 -10.43 -2.32 -2.06
N PRO A 257 -10.04 -2.12 -0.79
CA PRO A 257 -8.71 -2.49 -0.31
C PRO A 257 -8.56 -3.95 0.12
N SER A 258 -9.63 -4.75 0.05
CA SER A 258 -9.69 -6.05 0.70
C SER A 258 -10.34 -7.15 -0.16
N PRO A 259 -9.90 -7.36 -1.41
CA PRO A 259 -10.15 -8.66 -2.05
C PRO A 259 -9.50 -9.76 -1.19
N LEU A 260 -10.16 -10.90 -1.07
CA LEU A 260 -9.53 -12.08 -0.49
C LEU A 260 -8.45 -12.57 -1.48
N PRO A 261 -7.19 -12.79 -1.07
CA PRO A 261 -6.19 -13.32 -1.99
C PRO A 261 -6.58 -14.72 -2.45
N ALA A 262 -6.77 -14.89 -3.76
CA ALA A 262 -7.21 -16.15 -4.35
C ALA A 262 -6.10 -17.21 -4.43
N VAL A 263 -5.72 -17.75 -3.26
CA VAL A 263 -4.53 -18.61 -3.10
C VAL A 263 -4.83 -19.98 -2.50
N TYR A 264 -6.04 -20.19 -1.97
CA TYR A 264 -6.36 -21.32 -1.10
C TYR A 264 -6.70 -22.61 -1.84
N THR A 265 -6.95 -22.54 -3.15
CA THR A 265 -7.36 -23.67 -4.00
C THR A 265 -6.48 -23.79 -5.24
N GLY A 266 -6.68 -24.83 -6.05
CA GLY A 266 -5.87 -25.11 -7.24
C GLY A 266 -4.54 -25.81 -6.94
N ASP A 267 -4.17 -26.77 -7.80
CA ASP A 267 -2.90 -27.50 -7.70
C ASP A 267 -1.70 -26.62 -8.06
N GLU A 268 -1.86 -25.72 -9.02
CA GLU A 268 -0.79 -24.82 -9.45
C GLU A 268 -0.39 -23.84 -8.33
N MET A 269 -1.32 -23.45 -7.46
CA MET A 269 -1.06 -22.62 -6.28
C MET A 269 -0.27 -23.33 -5.17
N LYS A 270 -0.13 -24.66 -5.22
CA LYS A 270 0.44 -25.44 -4.10
C LYS A 270 1.86 -25.02 -3.73
N ALA A 271 2.71 -24.76 -4.73
CA ALA A 271 4.08 -24.33 -4.48
C ALA A 271 4.12 -22.98 -3.73
N TYR A 272 3.22 -22.05 -4.11
CA TYR A 272 3.09 -20.77 -3.42
C TYR A 272 2.60 -20.94 -1.98
N ARG A 273 1.59 -21.80 -1.76
CA ARG A 273 1.10 -22.12 -0.40
C ARG A 273 2.17 -22.79 0.48
N GLN A 274 3.07 -23.57 -0.10
CA GLN A 274 4.20 -24.18 0.60
C GLN A 274 5.30 -23.16 0.93
N TRP A 275 5.48 -22.13 0.08
CA TRP A 275 6.41 -21.04 0.33
C TRP A 275 5.90 -20.07 1.40
N LEU A 276 4.60 -19.78 1.42
CA LEU A 276 3.98 -18.89 2.41
C LEU A 276 4.13 -19.43 3.84
N PRO A 277 4.68 -18.66 4.79
CA PRO A 277 4.74 -19.08 6.20
C PRO A 277 3.35 -19.25 6.82
N ALA A 278 3.22 -20.12 7.82
CA ALA A 278 2.00 -20.26 8.61
C ALA A 278 1.63 -19.01 9.42
N SER A 279 2.55 -18.04 9.56
CA SER A 279 2.31 -16.73 10.16
C SER A 279 1.97 -15.63 9.13
N SER A 280 1.81 -15.99 7.86
CA SER A 280 1.50 -15.07 6.77
C SER A 280 0.12 -14.42 6.93
N TYR A 281 -0.14 -13.37 6.15
CA TYR A 281 -1.45 -12.72 6.10
C TYR A 281 -2.53 -13.71 5.65
N GLU A 282 -2.20 -14.55 4.69
CA GLU A 282 -3.05 -15.55 4.07
C GLU A 282 -3.39 -16.67 5.06
N ALA A 283 -2.44 -17.10 5.88
CA ALA A 283 -2.68 -18.15 6.89
C ALA A 283 -3.39 -17.65 8.15
N THR A 284 -3.18 -16.39 8.54
CA THR A 284 -3.67 -15.85 9.82
C THR A 284 -4.78 -14.81 9.67
N GLY A 285 -5.10 -14.40 8.45
CA GLY A 285 -6.11 -13.39 8.14
C GLY A 285 -7.51 -13.79 8.61
N SER A 286 -8.48 -12.91 8.35
CA SER A 286 -9.87 -13.18 8.70
C SER A 286 -10.85 -12.75 7.61
N ILE A 287 -11.95 -13.50 7.51
CA ILE A 287 -13.13 -13.14 6.71
C ILE A 287 -14.24 -12.76 7.69
N GLY A 288 -14.77 -11.55 7.57
CA GLY A 288 -15.88 -11.05 8.38
C GLY A 288 -17.05 -10.60 7.51
N GLY A 289 -18.27 -11.03 7.86
CA GLY A 289 -19.47 -10.66 7.11
C GLY A 289 -20.59 -11.68 7.22
N SER A 290 -21.74 -11.33 6.64
CA SER A 290 -22.95 -12.17 6.61
C SER A 290 -23.00 -13.15 5.45
N PHE A 291 -22.14 -12.99 4.43
CA PHE A 291 -22.04 -13.96 3.33
C PHE A 291 -21.38 -15.26 3.83
N VAL A 292 -22.03 -16.38 3.56
CA VAL A 292 -21.60 -17.71 4.01
C VAL A 292 -21.66 -18.67 2.82
N SER A 293 -20.50 -19.20 2.44
CA SER A 293 -20.35 -20.38 1.61
C SER A 293 -19.34 -21.30 2.28
N ASP A 294 -19.47 -22.61 2.06
CA ASP A 294 -18.46 -23.59 2.46
C ASP A 294 -17.32 -23.69 1.43
N ASP A 295 -17.52 -23.12 0.24
CA ASP A 295 -16.51 -23.00 -0.81
C ASP A 295 -15.76 -21.67 -0.67
N ILE A 296 -14.43 -21.73 -0.60
CA ILE A 296 -13.58 -20.54 -0.48
C ILE A 296 -13.54 -19.75 -1.80
N GLU A 297 -13.77 -20.40 -2.94
CA GLU A 297 -13.74 -19.73 -4.26
C GLU A 297 -14.91 -18.76 -4.44
N ASP A 298 -16.02 -18.97 -3.75
CA ASP A 298 -17.16 -18.05 -3.71
C ASP A 298 -16.81 -16.68 -3.08
N TYR A 299 -15.65 -16.58 -2.40
CA TYR A 299 -15.14 -15.33 -1.83
C TYR A 299 -14.11 -14.61 -2.72
N TYR A 300 -13.73 -15.20 -3.86
CA TYR A 300 -12.78 -14.59 -4.79
C TYR A 300 -13.45 -13.53 -5.69
N LEU A 301 -12.63 -12.64 -6.25
CA LEU A 301 -13.02 -11.59 -7.18
C LEU A 301 -12.28 -11.73 -8.51
#